data_AF-A0A3L7QBD3-F1
#
_entry.id   AF-A0A3L7QBD3-F1
#
_cell.length_a   1.000
_cell.length_b   1.000
_cell.length_c   1.000
_cell.angle_alpha   90.00
_cell.angle_beta   90.00
_cell.angle_gamma   90.00
#
_symmetry.space_group_name_H-M   'P 1'
#
loop_
_entity.id
_entity.type
_entity.pdbx_description
1 polymer ?
#
loop_
_entity_poly.entity_id
_entity_poly.type
_entity_poly.pdbx_seq_one_letter_code
_entity_poly.pdbx_strand_id
1 'polypeptide(L)'
;MKKIIREDARKFAFDYNDKPLIHVKAGERLEIETWDAGSGFFKSSADKAIPGNRPGFDRVPPLANPIAGPVFIEGLERGDTLVVNIHEIEVEKTSWVAIGPKRGPLGESTRWPELSSEYTTMVFKHSVGPSGTTMDGTLHFNDKISWPITPFVGTLGVAPDREVATSIDGQGDWGGNVDIRDCKPGNKVFLPVYHPGGLFYLGD
;
A
#
# COMPACT_ATOMS: atom_id res chain seq x y z
N MET A 1 15.64 11.51 -11.58
CA MET A 1 15.31 10.18 -11.03
C MET A 1 14.08 9.68 -11.75
N LYS A 2 14.02 8.38 -12.10
CA LYS A 2 12.83 7.79 -12.72
C LYS A 2 11.67 7.79 -11.74
N LYS A 3 10.45 8.08 -12.19
CA LYS A 3 9.30 8.27 -11.31
C LYS A 3 8.02 7.68 -11.91
N ILE A 4 7.26 6.93 -11.11
CA ILE A 4 5.86 6.63 -11.38
C ILE A 4 5.03 7.67 -10.63
N ILE A 5 4.19 8.40 -11.34
CA ILE A 5 3.30 9.41 -10.75
C ILE A 5 2.02 8.78 -10.21
N ARG A 6 1.41 9.42 -9.22
CA ARG A 6 0.23 8.90 -8.52
C ARG A 6 -0.91 8.57 -9.47
N GLU A 7 -1.11 9.35 -10.53
CA GLU A 7 -2.17 9.14 -11.52
C GLU A 7 -2.07 7.80 -12.23
N ASP A 8 -0.85 7.30 -12.45
CA ASP A 8 -0.58 6.02 -13.11
C ASP A 8 -0.59 4.84 -12.13
N ALA A 9 -0.51 5.10 -10.82
CA ALA A 9 -0.49 4.12 -9.74
C ALA A 9 -1.88 3.56 -9.41
N ARG A 10 -2.60 3.03 -10.40
CA ARG A 10 -4.01 2.62 -10.28
C ARG A 10 -4.28 1.21 -10.78
N LYS A 11 -3.36 0.30 -10.52
CA LYS A 11 -3.59 -1.14 -10.75
C LYS A 11 -4.14 -1.79 -9.50
N PHE A 12 -4.86 -2.89 -9.69
CA PHE A 12 -5.56 -3.60 -8.60
C PHE A 12 -5.29 -5.10 -8.63
N ALA A 13 -4.31 -5.54 -9.42
CA ALA A 13 -3.97 -6.94 -9.62
C ALA A 13 -2.46 -7.08 -9.84
N PHE A 14 -1.92 -8.24 -9.49
CA PHE A 14 -0.58 -8.64 -9.91
C PHE A 14 -0.73 -9.54 -11.14
N ASP A 15 -0.56 -8.94 -12.32
CA ASP A 15 -0.71 -9.60 -13.61
C ASP A 15 0.63 -9.58 -14.36
N TYR A 16 0.98 -10.70 -14.99
CA TYR A 16 2.20 -10.80 -15.82
C TYR A 16 1.99 -10.27 -17.25
N ASN A 17 0.73 -10.06 -17.67
CA ASN A 17 0.40 -9.43 -18.95
C ASN A 17 0.45 -7.90 -18.90
N ASP A 18 0.62 -7.35 -17.71
CA ASP A 18 0.67 -5.91 -17.50
C ASP A 18 1.88 -5.28 -18.17
N LYS A 19 1.62 -4.23 -18.96
CA LYS A 19 2.70 -3.43 -19.54
C LYS A 19 3.44 -2.68 -18.43
N PRO A 20 4.80 -2.75 -18.39
CA PRO A 20 5.58 -1.96 -17.45
C PRO A 20 5.30 -0.47 -17.59
N LEU A 21 5.10 0.21 -16.45
CA LEU A 21 5.02 1.67 -16.41
C LEU A 21 6.41 2.29 -16.60
N ILE A 22 7.45 1.58 -16.16
CA ILE A 22 8.83 2.06 -16.26
C ILE A 22 9.84 0.93 -16.32
N HIS A 23 10.97 1.18 -16.96
CA HIS A 23 12.12 0.28 -17.04
C HIS A 23 13.30 0.88 -16.29
N VAL A 24 14.00 0.09 -15.47
CA VAL A 24 15.16 0.50 -14.66
C VAL A 24 16.26 -0.54 -14.73
N LYS A 25 17.48 -0.16 -14.37
CA LYS A 25 18.59 -1.12 -14.16
C LYS A 25 18.69 -1.53 -12.70
N ALA A 26 19.26 -2.70 -12.44
CA ALA A 26 19.61 -3.09 -11.07
C ALA A 26 20.50 -2.02 -10.41
N GLY A 27 20.13 -1.62 -9.18
CA GLY A 27 20.81 -0.55 -8.43
C GLY A 27 20.38 0.87 -8.79
N GLU A 28 19.56 1.09 -9.81
CA GLU A 28 18.99 2.40 -10.12
C GLU A 28 17.91 2.77 -9.08
N ARG A 29 17.97 4.01 -8.57
CA ARG A 29 16.92 4.55 -7.70
C ARG A 29 15.76 5.10 -8.52
N LEU A 30 14.56 4.88 -8.01
CA LEU A 30 13.31 5.37 -8.58
C LEU A 30 12.41 5.87 -7.46
N GLU A 31 11.44 6.70 -7.84
CA GLU A 31 10.39 7.20 -6.96
C GLU A 31 9.04 6.65 -7.42
N ILE A 32 8.19 6.29 -6.46
CA ILE A 32 6.84 5.81 -6.75
C ILE A 32 5.90 6.62 -5.86
N GLU A 33 5.01 7.37 -6.48
CA GLU A 33 3.87 7.94 -5.78
C GLU A 33 2.73 6.93 -5.76
N THR A 34 2.07 6.81 -4.61
CA THR A 34 0.97 5.86 -4.41
C THR A 34 -0.33 6.60 -4.08
N TRP A 35 -1.45 5.93 -4.30
CA TRP A 35 -2.71 6.25 -3.64
C TRP A 35 -2.77 5.47 -2.32
N ASP A 36 -3.52 5.98 -1.33
CA ASP A 36 -3.88 5.19 -0.16
C ASP A 36 -4.78 4.00 -0.54
N ALA A 37 -4.93 3.01 0.34
CA ALA A 37 -5.80 1.85 0.10
C ALA A 37 -7.27 2.17 -0.20
N GLY A 38 -7.72 3.39 0.15
CA GLY A 38 -9.05 3.90 -0.12
C GLY A 38 -9.18 4.64 -1.45
N SER A 39 -8.12 4.69 -2.27
CA SER A 39 -8.06 5.48 -3.50
C SER A 39 -8.40 6.97 -3.26
N GLY A 40 -8.03 7.50 -2.10
CA GLY A 40 -8.29 8.88 -1.67
C GLY A 40 -9.74 9.17 -1.26
N PHE A 41 -10.54 8.13 -0.96
CA PHE A 41 -11.94 8.27 -0.54
C PHE A 41 -12.09 8.91 0.84
N PHE A 42 -11.23 8.57 1.80
CA PHE A 42 -11.37 9.00 3.20
C PHE A 42 -10.72 10.37 3.42
N LYS A 43 -11.54 11.43 3.48
CA LYS A 43 -11.06 12.81 3.68
C LYS A 43 -11.53 13.41 5.00
N SER A 44 -12.57 12.83 5.59
CA SER A 44 -13.18 13.25 6.85
C SER A 44 -13.74 12.06 7.62
N SER A 45 -14.06 12.27 8.89
CA SER A 45 -14.74 11.27 9.73
C SER A 45 -16.17 10.94 9.28
N ALA A 46 -16.75 11.74 8.38
CA ALA A 46 -18.04 11.48 7.75
C ALA A 46 -17.95 10.41 6.63
N ASP A 47 -16.77 10.22 6.03
CA ASP A 47 -16.57 9.25 4.96
C ASP A 47 -16.47 7.84 5.54
N LYS A 48 -17.60 7.12 5.58
CA LYS A 48 -17.67 5.79 6.21
C LYS A 48 -17.25 4.68 5.25
N ALA A 49 -16.55 3.66 5.75
CA ALA A 49 -16.13 2.48 4.99
C ALA A 49 -17.27 1.49 4.66
N ILE A 50 -18.48 2.00 4.42
CA ILE A 50 -19.65 1.25 3.99
C ILE A 50 -19.39 0.78 2.55
N PRO A 51 -19.40 -0.54 2.24
CA PRO A 51 -19.05 -1.05 0.92
C PRO A 51 -19.76 -0.34 -0.24
N GLY A 52 -21.07 -0.11 -0.14
CA GLY A 52 -21.86 0.54 -1.20
C GLY A 52 -21.50 2.00 -1.46
N ASN A 53 -20.77 2.66 -0.57
CA ASN A 53 -20.34 4.06 -0.74
C ASN A 53 -18.91 4.18 -1.30
N ARG A 54 -18.16 3.07 -1.33
CA ARG A 54 -16.73 3.10 -1.66
C ARG A 54 -16.54 2.91 -3.17
N PRO A 55 -15.75 3.78 -3.84
CA PRO A 55 -15.36 3.56 -5.23
C PRO A 55 -14.72 2.19 -5.42
N GLY A 56 -15.07 1.50 -6.52
CA GLY A 56 -14.52 0.20 -6.88
C GLY A 56 -15.17 -1.01 -6.20
N PHE A 57 -16.02 -0.80 -5.18
CA PHE A 57 -16.76 -1.89 -4.50
C PHE A 57 -18.02 -2.34 -5.27
N ASP A 58 -18.33 -1.70 -6.40
CA ASP A 58 -19.32 -2.12 -7.40
C ASP A 58 -18.79 -3.17 -8.39
N ARG A 59 -17.54 -3.63 -8.21
CA ARG A 59 -16.85 -4.61 -9.05
C ARG A 59 -16.51 -5.88 -8.27
N VAL A 60 -16.28 -6.97 -9.00
CA VAL A 60 -15.85 -8.26 -8.46
C VAL A 60 -14.64 -8.75 -9.25
N PRO A 61 -13.44 -8.83 -8.62
CA PRO A 61 -13.12 -8.35 -7.27
C PRO A 61 -13.20 -6.81 -7.14
N PRO A 62 -13.29 -6.26 -5.91
CA PRO A 62 -13.31 -4.81 -5.73
C PRO A 62 -12.01 -4.16 -6.22
N LEU A 63 -12.14 -2.99 -6.85
CA LEU A 63 -11.00 -2.17 -7.30
C LEU A 63 -10.58 -1.20 -6.18
N ALA A 64 -10.00 -1.76 -5.12
CA ALA A 64 -9.43 -1.00 -3.99
C ALA A 64 -8.01 -1.48 -3.71
N ASN A 65 -7.31 -0.80 -2.80
CA ASN A 65 -5.88 -1.01 -2.57
C ASN A 65 -5.01 -0.83 -3.83
N PRO A 66 -5.03 0.36 -4.46
CA PRO A 66 -4.29 0.62 -5.68
C PRO A 66 -2.78 0.43 -5.50
N ILE A 67 -2.15 -0.23 -6.48
CA ILE A 67 -0.71 -0.42 -6.57
C ILE A 67 -0.13 0.23 -7.82
N ALA A 68 1.09 0.72 -7.71
CA ALA A 68 1.92 1.21 -8.80
C ALA A 68 2.77 0.08 -9.38
N GLY A 69 2.91 0.06 -10.70
CA GLY A 69 3.76 -0.90 -11.41
C GLY A 69 3.11 -1.46 -12.68
N PRO A 70 3.71 -2.48 -13.31
CA PRO A 70 4.98 -3.05 -12.90
C PRO A 70 6.16 -2.14 -13.25
N VAL A 71 7.16 -2.14 -12.37
CA VAL A 71 8.53 -1.74 -12.68
C VAL A 71 9.21 -2.94 -13.33
N PHE A 72 9.81 -2.73 -14.50
CA PHE A 72 10.63 -3.72 -15.19
C PHE A 72 12.10 -3.46 -14.88
N ILE A 73 12.80 -4.44 -14.31
CA ILE A 73 14.22 -4.35 -13.96
C ILE A 73 15.06 -5.12 -14.98
N GLU A 74 15.87 -4.42 -15.76
CA GLU A 74 16.74 -5.01 -16.78
C GLU A 74 17.62 -6.13 -16.22
N GLY A 75 17.62 -7.27 -16.91
CA GLY A 75 18.46 -8.42 -16.58
C GLY A 75 17.90 -9.37 -15.54
N LEU A 76 16.75 -9.10 -14.92
CA LEU A 76 16.07 -10.10 -14.09
C LEU A 76 15.40 -11.17 -14.95
N GLU A 77 15.63 -12.43 -14.59
CA GLU A 77 15.02 -13.61 -15.19
C GLU A 77 14.36 -14.50 -14.13
N ARG A 78 13.58 -15.48 -14.59
CA ARG A 78 12.93 -16.45 -13.71
C ARG A 78 13.96 -17.17 -12.84
N GLY A 79 13.67 -17.25 -11.54
CA GLY A 79 14.54 -17.92 -10.56
C GLY A 79 15.53 -16.97 -9.87
N ASP A 80 15.68 -15.74 -10.37
CA ASP A 80 16.42 -14.71 -9.66
C ASP A 80 15.70 -14.26 -8.39
N THR A 81 16.42 -13.49 -7.57
CA THR A 81 15.85 -12.80 -6.41
C THR A 81 15.95 -11.30 -6.61
N LEU A 82 14.80 -10.63 -6.60
CA LEU A 82 14.74 -9.17 -6.52
C LEU A 82 14.94 -8.75 -5.07
N VAL A 83 15.93 -7.89 -4.84
CA VAL A 83 16.18 -7.28 -3.52
C VAL A 83 15.73 -5.83 -3.55
N VAL A 84 14.62 -5.54 -2.89
CA VAL A 84 14.04 -4.20 -2.77
C VAL A 84 14.63 -3.52 -1.55
N ASN A 85 15.31 -2.39 -1.75
CA ASN A 85 15.78 -1.52 -0.68
C ASN A 85 14.88 -0.28 -0.64
N ILE A 86 14.10 -0.13 0.42
CA ILE A 86 13.31 1.08 0.63
C ILE A 86 14.26 2.10 1.28
N HIS A 87 14.41 3.26 0.63
CA HIS A 87 15.31 4.30 1.12
C HIS A 87 14.57 5.30 2.02
N GLU A 88 13.44 5.79 1.54
CA GLU A 88 12.67 6.88 2.13
C GLU A 88 11.19 6.60 1.89
N ILE A 89 10.33 6.98 2.84
CA ILE A 89 8.88 7.00 2.66
C ILE A 89 8.38 8.32 3.23
N GLU A 90 7.89 9.20 2.36
CA GLU A 90 7.17 10.40 2.75
C GLU A 90 5.67 10.14 2.62
N VAL A 91 4.92 10.48 3.66
CA VAL A 91 3.46 10.31 3.68
C VAL A 91 2.76 11.65 3.51
N GLU A 92 1.51 11.62 3.05
CA GLU A 92 0.67 12.81 2.98
C GLU A 92 0.45 13.47 4.35
N LYS A 93 -0.07 14.71 4.35
CA LYS A 93 -0.33 15.48 5.58
C LYS A 93 -1.43 14.91 6.46
N THR A 94 -2.13 13.89 5.97
CA THR A 94 -3.20 13.20 6.69
C THR A 94 -3.16 11.71 6.41
N SER A 95 -3.56 10.92 7.41
CA SER A 95 -3.84 9.48 7.29
C SER A 95 -5.22 9.18 7.85
N TRP A 96 -5.71 7.96 7.66
CA TRP A 96 -7.01 7.56 8.18
C TRP A 96 -7.00 6.13 8.72
N VAL A 97 -7.96 5.85 9.60
CA VAL A 97 -8.34 4.50 9.99
C VAL A 97 -9.85 4.40 9.86
N ALA A 98 -10.31 3.29 9.29
CA ALA A 98 -11.72 2.97 9.22
C ALA A 98 -12.01 1.60 9.81
N ILE A 99 -13.02 1.54 10.67
CA ILE A 99 -13.53 0.33 11.31
C ILE A 99 -15.00 0.19 10.91
N GLY A 100 -15.46 -1.04 10.74
CA GLY A 100 -16.87 -1.30 10.48
C GLY A 100 -17.29 -2.68 10.94
N PRO A 101 -18.60 -2.96 10.90
CA PRO A 101 -19.16 -4.23 11.32
C PRO A 101 -18.53 -5.43 10.64
N LYS A 102 -18.25 -6.46 11.44
CA LYS A 102 -17.72 -7.76 10.97
C LYS A 102 -16.37 -7.64 10.23
N ARG A 103 -15.59 -6.61 10.54
CA ARG A 103 -14.24 -6.40 9.96
C ARG A 103 -13.15 -6.41 11.00
N GLY A 104 -12.02 -6.99 10.61
CA GLY A 104 -10.83 -7.08 11.44
C GLY A 104 -11.03 -7.94 12.70
N PRO A 105 -10.02 -7.99 13.58
CA PRO A 105 -10.03 -8.88 14.75
C PRO A 105 -11.16 -8.61 15.75
N LEU A 106 -11.73 -7.40 15.76
CA LEU A 106 -12.81 -6.99 16.66
C LEU A 106 -14.20 -7.08 16.03
N GLY A 107 -14.28 -7.44 14.74
CA GLY A 107 -15.51 -7.44 13.97
C GLY A 107 -16.64 -8.29 14.54
N GLU A 108 -16.27 -9.40 15.17
CA GLU A 108 -17.19 -10.37 15.79
C GLU A 108 -16.85 -10.58 17.27
N SER A 109 -16.26 -9.57 17.93
CA SER A 109 -15.91 -9.67 19.34
C SER A 109 -17.17 -9.85 20.20
N THR A 110 -17.24 -10.94 20.95
CA THR A 110 -18.30 -11.15 21.96
C THR A 110 -18.04 -10.37 23.25
N ARG A 111 -16.79 -9.98 23.50
CA ARG A 111 -16.39 -9.22 24.70
C ARG A 111 -16.63 -7.73 24.54
N TRP A 112 -16.51 -7.21 23.32
CA TRP A 112 -16.70 -5.79 22.99
C TRP A 112 -17.53 -5.62 21.71
N PRO A 113 -18.79 -6.12 21.69
CA PRO A 113 -19.62 -6.10 20.48
C PRO A 113 -19.92 -4.68 19.97
N GLU A 114 -19.87 -3.68 20.84
CA GLU A 114 -20.08 -2.27 20.52
C GLU A 114 -18.94 -1.65 19.69
N LEU A 115 -17.72 -2.18 19.76
CA LEU A 115 -16.55 -1.58 19.07
C LEU A 115 -16.62 -1.73 17.54
N SER A 116 -17.51 -2.59 17.04
CA SER A 116 -17.70 -2.83 15.62
C SER A 116 -19.19 -2.72 15.22
N SER A 117 -20.07 -2.21 16.08
CA SER A 117 -21.50 -2.12 15.73
C SER A 117 -21.80 -1.10 14.64
N GLU A 118 -20.96 -0.08 14.48
CA GLU A 118 -21.10 0.99 13.49
C GLU A 118 -19.84 1.23 12.66
N TYR A 119 -20.02 1.82 11.48
CA TYR A 119 -18.90 2.29 10.67
C TYR A 119 -18.31 3.58 11.25
N THR A 120 -17.04 3.54 11.62
CA THR A 120 -16.31 4.66 12.16
C THR A 120 -15.09 4.95 11.30
N THR A 121 -14.83 6.23 11.05
CA THR A 121 -13.64 6.70 10.34
C THR A 121 -13.02 7.80 11.16
N MET A 122 -11.70 7.75 11.31
CA MET A 122 -10.89 8.83 11.87
C MET A 122 -9.87 9.27 10.84
N VAL A 123 -9.65 10.57 10.76
CA VAL A 123 -8.59 11.18 9.95
C VAL A 123 -7.63 11.87 10.90
N PHE A 124 -6.35 11.54 10.77
CA PHE A 124 -5.28 12.06 11.61
C PHE A 124 -4.51 13.11 10.83
N LYS A 125 -4.09 14.18 11.52
CA LYS A 125 -3.23 15.21 10.95
C LYS A 125 -1.77 14.88 11.23
N HIS A 126 -0.90 15.19 10.29
CA HIS A 126 0.54 15.07 10.43
C HIS A 126 1.19 16.44 10.51
N SER A 127 2.19 16.59 11.38
CA SER A 127 3.13 17.71 11.34
C SER A 127 4.48 17.24 10.82
N VAL A 128 5.15 18.11 10.07
CA VAL A 128 6.51 17.84 9.59
C VAL A 128 7.50 17.79 10.75
N GLY A 129 8.57 17.02 10.57
CA GLY A 129 9.67 16.91 11.52
C GLY A 129 10.81 17.90 11.23
N PRO A 130 11.95 17.74 11.93
CA PRO A 130 13.15 18.56 11.72
C PRO A 130 13.66 18.61 10.27
N SER A 131 13.47 17.54 9.49
CA SER A 131 13.84 17.50 8.07
C SER A 131 13.00 18.43 7.18
N GLY A 132 11.89 18.96 7.69
CA GLY A 132 10.91 19.72 6.91
C GLY A 132 9.91 18.85 6.14
N THR A 133 9.97 17.52 6.26
CA THR A 133 9.04 16.57 5.63
C THR A 133 8.25 15.77 6.67
N THR A 134 7.32 14.92 6.21
CA THR A 134 6.59 13.99 7.12
C THR A 134 7.39 12.73 7.45
N MET A 135 8.55 12.50 6.83
CA MET A 135 9.36 11.29 7.04
C MET A 135 9.82 11.12 8.49
N ASP A 136 10.16 12.23 9.16
CA ASP A 136 10.49 12.30 10.59
C ASP A 136 9.42 13.07 11.37
N GLY A 137 8.20 13.13 10.82
CA GLY A 137 7.07 13.88 11.36
C GLY A 137 6.37 13.21 12.53
N THR A 138 5.29 13.85 12.97
CA THR A 138 4.44 13.37 14.07
C THR A 138 2.99 13.24 13.61
N LEU A 139 2.37 12.11 13.90
CA LEU A 139 0.94 11.88 13.74
C LEU A 139 0.21 12.33 15.01
N HIS A 140 -0.86 13.11 14.83
CA HIS A 140 -1.71 13.60 15.92
C HIS A 140 -3.02 12.82 15.93
N PHE A 141 -3.17 11.91 16.90
CA PHE A 141 -4.37 11.11 17.07
C PHE A 141 -5.52 11.95 17.63
N ASN A 142 -5.21 12.82 18.59
CA ASN A 142 -6.07 13.88 19.11
C ASN A 142 -5.22 14.98 19.77
N ASP A 143 -5.83 15.96 20.42
CA ASP A 143 -5.15 17.09 21.07
C ASP A 143 -4.19 16.69 22.22
N LYS A 144 -4.23 15.43 22.67
CA LYS A 144 -3.45 14.91 23.81
C LYS A 144 -2.51 13.77 23.43
N ILE A 145 -2.78 13.08 22.33
CA ILE A 145 -2.09 11.85 21.95
C ILE A 145 -1.50 12.03 20.56
N SER A 146 -0.18 11.89 20.49
CA SER A 146 0.58 11.92 19.24
C SER A 146 1.81 11.02 19.35
N TRP A 147 2.35 10.60 18.20
CA TRP A 147 3.55 9.77 18.14
C TRP A 147 4.31 9.99 16.82
N PRO A 148 5.60 9.62 16.75
CA PRO A 148 6.38 9.70 15.52
C PRO A 148 5.77 8.87 14.39
N ILE A 149 5.77 9.41 13.18
CA ILE A 149 5.33 8.68 11.99
C ILE A 149 6.31 7.52 11.76
N THR A 150 5.78 6.32 11.57
CA THR A 150 6.56 5.07 11.37
C THR A 150 6.09 4.39 10.09
N PRO A 151 6.44 4.95 8.92
CA PRO A 151 5.88 4.52 7.66
C PRO A 151 6.48 3.19 7.21
N PHE A 152 5.68 2.39 6.52
CA PHE A 152 6.06 1.16 5.84
C PHE A 152 5.16 1.03 4.60
N VAL A 153 5.53 0.15 3.67
CA VAL A 153 4.72 -0.19 2.50
C VAL A 153 3.86 -1.41 2.82
N GLY A 154 2.54 -1.28 2.78
CA GLY A 154 1.62 -2.39 3.10
C GLY A 154 1.60 -3.46 2.02
N THR A 155 1.53 -3.03 0.76
CA THR A 155 1.43 -3.90 -0.40
C THR A 155 2.65 -3.79 -1.30
N LEU A 156 3.43 -4.86 -1.44
CA LEU A 156 4.53 -4.93 -2.41
C LEU A 156 4.77 -6.35 -2.88
N GLY A 157 5.12 -6.52 -4.15
CA GLY A 157 5.32 -7.85 -4.71
C GLY A 157 5.70 -7.84 -6.18
N VAL A 158 5.87 -9.02 -6.74
CA VAL A 158 6.07 -9.23 -8.18
C VAL A 158 4.86 -9.91 -8.80
N ALA A 159 4.71 -9.87 -10.12
CA ALA A 159 3.73 -10.72 -10.80
C ALA A 159 4.12 -12.20 -10.66
N PRO A 160 3.26 -13.08 -10.12
CA PRO A 160 3.52 -14.52 -10.12
C PRO A 160 3.11 -15.18 -11.45
N ASP A 161 3.32 -16.50 -11.57
CA ASP A 161 2.91 -17.29 -12.75
C ASP A 161 1.39 -17.34 -12.96
N ARG A 162 0.64 -17.18 -11.87
CA ARG A 162 -0.81 -17.05 -11.90
C ARG A 162 -1.17 -15.59 -11.72
N GLU A 163 -2.24 -15.15 -12.37
CA GLU A 163 -2.81 -13.85 -12.07
C GLU A 163 -3.29 -13.81 -10.61
N VAL A 164 -3.07 -12.68 -9.95
CA VAL A 164 -3.69 -12.35 -8.67
C VAL A 164 -4.62 -11.17 -8.91
N ALA A 165 -5.90 -11.48 -9.12
CA ALA A 165 -6.91 -10.53 -9.58
C ALA A 165 -7.26 -9.41 -8.59
N THR A 166 -6.71 -9.43 -7.37
CA THR A 166 -6.91 -8.38 -6.37
C THR A 166 -5.66 -8.11 -5.55
N SER A 167 -5.31 -6.84 -5.39
CA SER A 167 -4.29 -6.36 -4.45
C SER A 167 -4.81 -6.20 -3.03
N ILE A 168 -6.12 -6.29 -2.78
CA ILE A 168 -6.70 -6.04 -1.44
C ILE A 168 -6.29 -7.13 -0.44
N ASP A 169 -6.42 -8.39 -0.82
CA ASP A 169 -6.20 -9.53 0.08
C ASP A 169 -5.21 -10.56 -0.50
N GLY A 170 -4.70 -10.32 -1.70
CA GLY A 170 -3.80 -11.24 -2.39
C GLY A 170 -2.39 -11.19 -1.79
N GLN A 171 -1.98 -12.25 -1.10
CA GLN A 171 -0.61 -12.43 -0.60
C GLN A 171 -0.11 -13.88 -0.75
N GLY A 172 1.21 -14.04 -0.86
CA GLY A 172 1.88 -15.32 -0.91
C GLY A 172 3.37 -15.16 -1.22
N ASP A 173 3.99 -16.17 -1.84
CA ASP A 173 5.44 -16.18 -2.08
C ASP A 173 5.92 -15.02 -2.99
N TRP A 174 5.04 -14.41 -3.76
CA TRP A 174 5.34 -13.24 -4.61
C TRP A 174 5.31 -11.90 -3.86
N GLY A 175 5.01 -11.90 -2.56
CA GLY A 175 4.64 -10.72 -1.80
C GLY A 175 3.12 -10.52 -1.82
N GLY A 176 2.66 -9.31 -2.14
CA GLY A 176 1.25 -8.95 -2.15
C GLY A 176 0.90 -7.97 -1.04
N ASN A 177 -0.35 -8.01 -0.55
CA ASN A 177 -0.75 -7.23 0.63
C ASN A 177 -0.27 -7.93 1.91
N VAL A 178 0.98 -7.67 2.29
CA VAL A 178 1.68 -8.39 3.36
C VAL A 178 1.52 -7.72 4.73
N ASP A 179 1.30 -6.40 4.76
CA ASP A 179 1.09 -5.62 5.98
C ASP A 179 2.20 -5.79 7.06
N ILE A 180 3.45 -5.97 6.61
CA ILE A 180 4.61 -6.15 7.50
C ILE A 180 5.27 -4.80 7.77
N ARG A 181 5.21 -4.33 9.02
CA ARG A 181 5.81 -3.04 9.46
C ARG A 181 7.33 -2.92 9.22
N ASP A 182 8.01 -4.04 8.99
CA ASP A 182 9.43 -4.06 8.65
C ASP A 182 9.71 -3.82 7.15
N CYS A 183 8.68 -3.74 6.30
CA CYS A 183 8.79 -3.26 4.91
C CYS A 183 8.96 -1.73 4.86
N LYS A 184 10.05 -1.25 5.46
CA LYS A 184 10.35 0.16 5.73
C LYS A 184 11.82 0.51 5.44
N PRO A 185 12.19 1.80 5.44
CA PRO A 185 13.58 2.22 5.34
C PRO A 185 14.54 1.49 6.27
N GLY A 186 15.70 1.12 5.73
CA GLY A 186 16.77 0.41 6.45
C GLY A 186 16.68 -1.12 6.39
N ASN A 187 15.57 -1.67 5.92
CA ASN A 187 15.39 -3.10 5.69
C ASN A 187 15.45 -3.44 4.19
N LYS A 188 15.62 -4.74 3.90
CA LYS A 188 15.62 -5.27 2.53
C LYS A 188 14.53 -6.32 2.40
N VAL A 189 13.72 -6.23 1.35
CA VAL A 189 12.73 -7.25 1.01
C VAL A 189 13.23 -8.08 -0.15
N PHE A 190 13.17 -9.40 -0.01
CA PHE A 190 13.63 -10.36 -1.00
C PHE A 190 12.41 -11.03 -1.63
N LEU A 191 12.27 -10.91 -2.94
CA LEU A 191 11.13 -11.45 -3.69
C LEU A 191 11.63 -12.40 -4.78
N PRO A 192 11.05 -13.61 -4.92
CA PRO A 192 11.39 -14.53 -6.01
C PRO A 192 10.91 -13.98 -7.35
N VAL A 193 11.71 -14.06 -8.40
CA VAL A 193 11.34 -13.59 -9.74
C VAL A 193 10.70 -14.71 -10.56
N TYR A 194 9.51 -14.46 -11.11
CA TYR A 194 8.78 -15.40 -11.97
C TYR A 194 8.88 -15.06 -13.47
N HIS A 195 8.99 -13.77 -13.80
CA HIS A 195 8.96 -13.28 -15.18
C HIS A 195 10.15 -12.38 -15.49
N PRO A 196 10.56 -12.27 -16.77
CA PRO A 196 11.57 -11.31 -17.19
C PRO A 196 11.25 -9.90 -16.67
N GLY A 197 12.25 -9.26 -16.09
CA GLY A 197 12.11 -7.93 -15.51
C GLY A 197 11.50 -7.88 -14.12
N GLY A 198 11.16 -9.02 -13.49
CA GLY A 198 10.56 -9.07 -12.16
C GLY A 198 9.08 -8.69 -12.14
N LEU A 199 8.68 -7.63 -12.85
CA LEU A 199 7.35 -7.04 -12.83
C LEU A 199 6.94 -6.67 -11.40
N PHE A 200 7.67 -5.73 -10.82
CA PHE A 200 7.53 -5.34 -9.41
C PHE A 200 6.46 -4.25 -9.21
N TYR A 201 5.66 -4.39 -8.17
CA TYR A 201 4.60 -3.47 -7.79
C TYR A 201 4.73 -3.06 -6.32
N LEU A 202 4.25 -1.86 -6.00
CA LEU A 202 4.01 -1.46 -4.61
C LEU A 202 2.86 -0.45 -4.50
N GLY A 203 2.24 -0.39 -3.33
CA GLY A 203 1.16 0.55 -3.00
C GLY A 203 0.80 0.43 -1.52
N ASP A 204 -0.40 0.91 -1.19
CA ASP A 204 -0.92 1.00 0.18
C ASP A 204 -0.14 2.01 1.06
#